data_AF-A0A941MAR0-F1
#
_entry.id   AF-A0A941MAR0-F1
#
_cell.length_a   1.000
_cell.length_b   1.000
_cell.length_c   1.000
_cell.angle_alpha   90.00
_cell.angle_beta   90.00
_cell.angle_gamma   90.00
#
_symmetry.space_group_name_H-M   'P 1'
#
loop_
_entity.id
_entity.type
_entity.pdbx_description
1 polymer ?
#
loop_
_entity_poly.entity_id
_entity_poly.type
_entity_poly.pdbx_seq_one_letter_code
_entity_poly.pdbx_strand_id
1 'polypeptide(L)'
;MIDLHQLDELARRLANLVPPPQHDGREELRENFLVVLRDTLGSLGLVSRTEFELQRVQLALTRDRLTALEAQWGTWRRRTTHDVPRP
;
A
#
# COMPACT_ATOMS: atom_id res chain seq x y z
N MET A 1 -4.22 8.61 5.40
CA MET A 1 -2.96 9.37 5.31
C MET A 1 -2.21 9.10 6.60
N ILE A 2 -0.90 8.88 6.57
CA ILE A 2 -0.14 8.77 7.82
C ILE A 2 -0.21 10.13 8.48
N ASP A 3 -0.68 10.14 9.72
CA ASP A 3 -0.91 11.37 10.46
C ASP A 3 0.43 11.87 11.02
N LEU A 4 0.82 13.09 10.65
CA LEU A 4 2.02 13.73 11.16
C LEU A 4 1.98 13.87 12.69
N HIS A 5 0.80 13.99 13.29
CA HIS A 5 0.62 14.04 14.73
C HIS A 5 0.96 12.69 15.39
N GLN A 6 0.60 11.57 14.76
CA GLN A 6 0.94 10.24 15.28
C GLN A 6 2.45 9.99 15.24
N LEU A 7 3.12 10.53 14.23
CA LEU A 7 4.57 10.41 14.09
C LEU A 7 5.33 11.21 15.14
N ASP A 8 4.84 12.43 15.43
CA ASP A 8 5.38 13.28 16.48
C ASP A 8 5.25 12.65 17.87
N GLU A 9 4.08 12.07 18.16
CA GLU A 9 3.84 11.33 19.40
C GLU A 9 4.77 10.13 19.58
N LEU A 10 5.06 9.40 18.50
CA LEU A 10 6.02 8.29 18.52
C LEU A 10 7.45 8.78 18.78
N ALA A 11 7.88 9.85 18.11
CA ALA A 11 9.19 10.46 18.33
C ALA A 11 9.35 10.93 19.79
N ARG A 12 8.31 11.55 20.36
CA ARG A 12 8.27 11.98 21.75
C ARG A 12 8.36 10.81 22.74
N ARG A 13 7.63 9.71 22.48
CA ARG A 13 7.69 8.50 23.30
C ARG A 13 9.07 7.86 23.28
N LEU A 14 9.70 7.80 22.11
CA LEU A 14 11.07 7.31 21.94
C LEU A 14 12.09 8.17 22.71
N ALA A 15 12.02 9.49 22.59
CA ALA A 15 12.90 10.40 23.32
C ALA A 15 12.74 10.27 24.86
N ASN A 16 11.53 9.96 25.34
CA ASN A 16 11.25 9.74 26.76
C ASN A 16 11.77 8.41 27.32
N LEU A 17 12.14 7.44 26.48
CA LEU A 17 12.71 6.15 26.90
C LEU A 17 14.23 6.21 27.10
N VAL A 18 14.88 7.34 26.77
CA VAL A 18 16.33 7.51 26.95
C VAL A 18 16.66 7.83 28.43
N PRO A 19 17.66 7.17 29.07
CA PRO A 19 17.99 7.40 30.48
C PRO A 19 18.69 8.75 30.78
N PRO A 20 18.68 9.19 32.06
CA PRO A 20 19.02 10.55 32.47
C PRO A 20 20.43 11.14 32.29
N PRO A 21 21.55 10.41 32.10
CA PRO A 21 22.83 11.08 31.89
C PRO A 21 23.05 11.62 30.46
N GLN A 22 22.09 11.46 29.54
CA GLN A 22 22.20 11.85 28.12
C GLN A 22 21.14 12.90 27.69
N HIS A 23 20.49 13.58 28.64
CA HIS A 23 19.30 14.39 28.39
C HIS A 23 19.50 15.82 27.88
N ASP A 24 20.73 16.32 27.78
CA ASP A 24 20.96 17.72 27.40
C ASP A 24 20.46 18.05 25.97
N GLY A 25 20.10 17.04 25.16
CA GLY A 25 19.53 17.20 23.82
C GLY A 25 18.19 16.48 23.59
N ARG A 26 17.28 16.37 24.57
CA ARG A 26 15.97 15.67 24.38
C ARG A 26 15.20 16.13 23.14
N GLU A 27 15.21 17.43 22.86
CA GLU A 27 14.53 18.01 21.71
C GLU A 27 15.26 17.67 20.39
N GLU A 28 16.59 17.70 20.39
CA GLU A 28 17.40 17.26 19.24
C GLU A 28 17.22 15.77 18.95
N LEU A 29 17.09 14.94 19.98
CA LEU A 29 16.76 13.52 19.86
C LEU A 29 15.36 13.32 19.29
N ARG A 30 14.37 14.09 19.74
CA ARG A 30 13.01 14.06 19.19
C ARG A 30 13.01 14.36 17.70
N GLU A 31 13.67 15.44 17.29
CA GLU A 31 13.79 15.83 15.87
C GLU A 31 14.51 14.77 15.04
N ASN A 32 15.62 14.21 15.55
CA ASN A 32 16.34 13.12 14.88
C ASN A 32 15.46 11.87 14.72
N PHE A 33 14.70 11.48 15.76
CA PHE A 33 13.76 10.36 15.65
C PHE A 33 12.64 10.65 14.65
N LEU A 34 12.11 11.88 14.61
CA LEU A 34 11.07 12.26 13.65
C LEU A 34 11.58 12.14 12.20
N VAL A 35 12.80 12.60 11.92
CA VAL A 35 13.44 12.50 10.60
C VAL A 35 13.63 11.03 10.20
N VAL A 36 14.18 10.20 11.09
CA VAL A 36 14.38 8.77 10.82
C VAL A 36 13.06 8.04 10.63
N LEU A 37 12.03 8.35 11.44
CA LEU A 37 10.70 7.76 11.30
C LEU A 37 10.02 8.16 9.98
N ARG A 38 10.20 9.41 9.52
CA ARG A 38 9.69 9.86 8.21
C ARG A 38 10.38 9.12 7.07
N ASP A 39 11.70 9.00 7.12
CA ASP A 39 12.48 8.35 6.07
C ASP A 39 12.19 6.84 6.00
N THR A 40 12.20 6.16 7.14
CA THR A 40 11.90 4.72 7.21
C THR A 40 10.47 4.42 6.78
N LEU A 41 9.47 5.14 7.28
CA LEU A 41 8.08 4.95 6.85
C LEU A 41 7.90 5.34 5.37
N GLY A 42 8.56 6.39 4.89
CA GLY A 42 8.57 6.74 3.47
C GLY A 42 9.14 5.63 2.60
N SER A 43 10.23 4.99 3.05
CA SER A 43 10.90 3.88 2.35
C SER A 43 10.05 2.61 2.26
N LEU A 44 9.07 2.42 3.16
CA LEU A 44 8.16 1.27 3.16
C LEU A 44 7.08 1.34 2.06
N GLY A 45 7.12 2.35 1.18
CA GLY A 45 6.18 2.47 0.06
C GLY A 45 4.73 2.64 0.53
N LEU A 46 4.53 3.41 1.60
CA LEU A 46 3.23 3.54 2.25
C LEU A 46 2.27 4.34 1.36
N VAL A 47 1.29 3.63 0.79
CA VAL A 47 0.18 4.23 0.04
C VAL A 47 -0.87 4.73 1.01
N SER A 48 -1.53 5.85 0.69
CA SER A 48 -2.63 6.33 1.54
C SER A 48 -3.78 5.32 1.55
N ARG A 49 -4.53 5.28 2.65
CA ARG A 49 -5.73 4.43 2.74
C ARG A 49 -6.70 4.67 1.58
N THR A 50 -6.87 5.93 1.17
CA THR A 50 -7.74 6.30 0.05
C THR A 50 -7.25 5.74 -1.28
N GLU A 51 -5.95 5.86 -1.58
CA GLU A 51 -5.35 5.29 -2.80
C GLU A 51 -5.45 3.76 -2.81
N PHE A 52 -5.24 3.11 -1.66
CA PHE A 52 -5.41 1.67 -1.53
C PHE A 52 -6.84 1.22 -1.83
N GLU A 53 -7.86 1.91 -1.28
CA GLU A 53 -9.26 1.56 -1.58
C GLU A 53 -9.60 1.81 -3.06
N LEU A 54 -9.07 2.87 -3.68
CA LEU A 54 -9.25 3.12 -5.11
C LEU A 54 -8.66 1.99 -5.97
N GLN A 55 -7.43 1.54 -5.64
CA GLN A 55 -6.79 0.44 -6.32
C GLN A 55 -7.56 -0.88 -6.16
N ARG A 56 -8.16 -1.13 -4.98
CA ARG A 56 -9.01 -2.30 -4.76
C ARG A 56 -10.25 -2.31 -5.65
N VAL A 57 -10.91 -1.16 -5.80
CA VAL A 57 -12.07 -1.03 -6.70
C VAL A 57 -11.64 -1.31 -8.14
N GLN A 58 -10.53 -0.73 -8.59
CA GLN A 58 -10.00 -0.95 -9.93
C GLN A 58 -9.61 -2.42 -10.17
N LEU A 59 -9.05 -3.09 -9.15
CA LEU A 59 -8.74 -4.52 -9.21
C LEU A 59 -10.00 -5.38 -9.34
N ALA A 60 -11.07 -5.05 -8.61
CA ALA A 60 -12.35 -5.75 -8.74
C ALA A 60 -12.91 -5.60 -10.17
N LEU A 61 -12.95 -4.37 -10.67
CA LEU A 61 -13.45 -4.08 -12.03
C LEU A 61 -12.65 -4.80 -13.13
N THR A 62 -11.33 -4.88 -12.98
CA THR A 62 -10.48 -5.57 -13.96
C THR A 62 -10.69 -7.08 -13.92
N ARG A 63 -10.89 -7.68 -12.76
CA ARG A 63 -11.26 -9.10 -12.62
C ARG A 63 -12.60 -9.41 -13.30
N ASP A 64 -13.60 -8.55 -13.11
CA ASP A 64 -14.91 -8.73 -13.74
C ASP A 64 -14.79 -8.66 -15.28
N ARG A 65 -14.05 -7.67 -15.80
CA ARG A 65 -13.78 -7.54 -17.23
C ARG A 65 -13.03 -8.75 -17.80
N LEU A 66 -12.04 -9.26 -17.08
CA LEU A 66 -11.27 -10.44 -17.49
C LEU A 66 -12.15 -11.69 -17.55
N THR A 67 -12.99 -11.89 -16.53
CA THR A 67 -13.96 -13.01 -16.49
C THR A 67 -14.95 -12.94 -17.66
N ALA A 68 -15.44 -11.75 -18.00
CA ALA A 68 -16.32 -11.56 -19.15
C ALA A 68 -15.63 -11.87 -20.48
N LEU A 69 -14.35 -11.49 -20.64
CA LEU A 69 -13.56 -11.81 -21.83
C LEU A 69 -13.29 -13.32 -21.94
N GLU A 70 -12.98 -14.00 -20.84
CA GLU A 70 -12.79 -15.45 -20.82
C GLU A 70 -14.08 -16.19 -21.21
N ALA A 71 -15.24 -15.73 -20.73
CA ALA A 71 -16.53 -16.28 -21.12
C ALA A 71 -16.79 -16.08 -22.62
N GLN A 72 -16.55 -14.87 -23.14
CA GLN A 72 -16.66 -14.58 -24.57
C GLN A 72 -15.74 -15.46 -25.40
N TRP A 73 -14.48 -15.61 -25.00
CA TRP A 73 -13.53 -16.48 -25.67
C TRP A 73 -13.96 -17.95 -25.63
N GLY A 74 -14.47 -18.44 -24.50
CA GLY A 74 -15.02 -19.79 -24.38
C GLY A 74 -16.21 -20.04 -25.31
N THR A 75 -17.13 -19.06 -25.43
CA THR A 75 -18.24 -19.16 -26.40
C THR A 75 -17.76 -19.12 -27.84
N TRP A 76 -16.77 -18.28 -28.16
CA TRP A 76 -16.15 -18.21 -29.48
C TRP A 76 -15.48 -19.54 -29.83
N ARG A 77 -14.68 -20.09 -28.92
CA ARG A 77 -14.00 -21.38 -29.10
C ARG A 77 -14.99 -22.52 -29.33
N ARG A 78 -16.10 -22.57 -28.58
CA ARG A 78 -17.14 -23.60 -28.79
C ARG A 78 -17.80 -23.48 -30.17
N ARG A 79 -18.04 -22.27 -30.66
CA ARG A 79 -18.57 -22.03 -32.01
C ARG A 79 -17.59 -22.51 -33.08
N THR A 80 -16.30 -22.18 -32.95
CA THR A 80 -15.29 -22.57 -33.94
C THR A 80 -14.93 -24.06 -33.91
N THR A 81 -15.09 -24.74 -32.76
CA THR A 81 -14.84 -26.20 -32.68
C THR A 81 -15.96 -27.03 -33.35
N HIS A 82 -17.16 -26.46 -33.55
CA HIS A 82 -18.27 -27.13 -34.23
C HIS A 82 -18.21 -26.98 -35.77
N ASP A 83 -17.31 -26.14 -36.29
CA ASP A 83 -17.27 -25.71 -37.71
C ASP A 83 -15.98 -26.15 -38.44
N VAL A 84 -15.23 -27.12 -37.90
CA VAL A 84 -14.13 -27.76 -38.63
C VAL A 84 -14.65 -29.07 -39.24
N PRO A 85 -14.88 -29.15 -40.56
CA PRO A 85 -15.15 -30.43 -41.20
C PRO A 85 -13.89 -31.29 -41.06
N ARG A 86 -14.04 -32.47 -40.46
CA ARG A 86 -12.99 -33.50 -40.51
C ARG A 86 -12.78 -33.89 -41.98
N PRO A 87 -11.53 -33.99 -42.46
CA PRO A 87 -11.26 -34.66 -43.73
C PRO A 87 -11.63 -36.14 -43.67
#